data_AF-A0A2H9R3D5-F1
#
_entry.id   AF-A0A2H9R3D5-F1
#
_cell.length_a   1.000
_cell.length_b   1.000
_cell.length_c   1.000
_cell.angle_alpha   90.00
_cell.angle_beta   90.00
_cell.angle_gamma   90.00
#
_symmetry.space_group_name_H-M   'P 1'
#
loop_
_entity.id
_entity.type
_entity.pdbx_description
1 polymer ?
#
loop_
_entity_poly.entity_id
_entity_poly.type
_entity_poly.pdbx_seq_one_letter_code
_entity_poly.pdbx_strand_id
1 'polypeptide(L)'
;MSLIKDFMDFLKEYKVIALAVAFIIGAALTALVTSLVNDIVMPVITPFIPGGSWQTAALALGPIVIKWGSFLGAVINFVIIALVVFMIAKMVLKEEKVGKK
;
A
#
# COMPACT_ATOMS: atom_id res chain seq x y z
N MET A 1 5.08 -16.30 -39.09
CA MET A 1 5.26 -16.31 -37.62
C MET A 1 3.92 -16.01 -36.98
N SER A 2 3.65 -16.58 -35.81
CA SER A 2 2.38 -16.35 -35.09
C SER A 2 2.48 -15.05 -34.32
N LEU A 3 1.45 -14.19 -34.40
CA LEU A 3 1.37 -12.89 -33.71
C LEU A 3 1.70 -12.97 -32.21
N ILE A 4 1.44 -14.12 -31.56
CA ILE A 4 1.76 -14.36 -30.16
C ILE A 4 3.28 -14.43 -29.92
N LYS A 5 4.04 -15.00 -30.85
CA LYS A 5 5.51 -15.00 -30.76
C LYS A 5 6.06 -13.60 -30.95
N ASP A 6 5.58 -12.87 -31.95
CA ASP A 6 6.04 -11.50 -32.23
C ASP A 6 5.73 -10.56 -31.05
N PHE A 7 4.60 -10.75 -30.37
CA PHE A 7 4.26 -10.03 -29.14
C PHE A 7 5.17 -10.40 -27.96
N MET A 8 5.42 -11.70 -27.75
CA MET A 8 6.31 -12.15 -26.67
C MET A 8 7.75 -11.66 -26.89
N ASP A 9 8.21 -11.64 -28.13
CA ASP A 9 9.54 -11.15 -28.49
C ASP A 9 9.63 -9.61 -28.32
N PHE A 10 8.57 -8.87 -28.67
CA PHE A 10 8.46 -7.44 -28.32
C PHE A 10 8.57 -7.20 -26.81
N LEU A 11 7.79 -7.92 -25.99
CA LEU A 11 7.82 -7.73 -24.53
C LEU A 11 9.21 -7.99 -23.92
N LYS A 12 9.97 -8.93 -24.51
CA LYS A 12 11.35 -9.23 -24.11
C LYS A 12 12.33 -8.15 -24.57
N GLU A 13 12.24 -7.73 -25.83
CA GLU A 13 13.11 -6.70 -26.43
C GLU A 13 13.07 -5.40 -25.61
N TYR A 14 11.86 -4.97 -25.23
CA TYR A 14 11.64 -3.74 -24.47
C TYR A 14 11.66 -3.93 -22.94
N LYS A 15 12.01 -5.13 -22.44
CA LYS A 15 12.10 -5.46 -21.01
C LYS A 15 10.84 -5.12 -20.19
N VAL A 16 9.66 -5.08 -20.83
CA VAL A 16 8.39 -4.65 -20.22
C VAL A 16 7.90 -5.67 -19.18
N ILE A 17 8.29 -6.93 -19.33
CA ILE A 17 7.89 -8.02 -18.41
C ILE A 17 8.30 -7.70 -16.97
N ALA A 18 9.52 -7.22 -16.74
CA ALA A 18 10.00 -6.88 -15.40
C ALA A 18 9.22 -5.70 -14.78
N LEU A 19 8.90 -4.69 -15.60
CA LEU A 19 8.08 -3.55 -15.18
C LEU A 19 6.67 -3.97 -14.78
N ALA A 20 6.04 -4.86 -15.57
CA ALA A 20 4.70 -5.37 -15.30
C ALA A 20 4.67 -6.17 -13.98
N VAL A 21 5.66 -7.02 -13.74
CA VAL A 21 5.78 -7.78 -12.49
C VAL A 21 5.95 -6.85 -11.29
N ALA A 22 6.81 -5.83 -11.40
CA ALA A 22 7.00 -4.85 -10.34
C ALA A 22 5.70 -4.10 -10.00
N PHE A 23 4.93 -3.70 -11.02
CA PHE A 23 3.66 -3.01 -10.81
C PHE A 23 2.61 -3.89 -10.13
N ILE A 24 2.45 -5.14 -10.58
CA ILE A 24 1.48 -6.09 -10.01
C ILE A 24 1.83 -6.38 -8.53
N ILE A 25 3.11 -6.64 -8.23
CA ILE A 25 3.56 -6.88 -6.86
C ILE A 25 3.34 -5.63 -5.99
N GLY A 26 3.68 -4.44 -6.51
CA GLY A 26 3.49 -3.18 -5.78
C GLY A 26 2.02 -2.91 -5.45
N ALA A 27 1.12 -3.13 -6.40
CA ALA A 27 -0.32 -2.97 -6.20
C ALA A 27 -0.86 -3.97 -5.17
N ALA A 28 -0.48 -5.26 -5.28
CA ALA A 28 -0.90 -6.29 -4.35
C ALA A 28 -0.39 -6.04 -2.92
N LEU A 29 0.88 -5.64 -2.77
CA LEU A 29 1.48 -5.30 -1.47
C LEU A 29 0.76 -4.10 -0.83
N THR A 30 0.49 -3.06 -1.61
CA THR A 30 -0.24 -1.87 -1.11
C THR A 30 -1.63 -2.24 -0.63
N ALA A 31 -2.35 -3.11 -1.36
CA ALA A 31 -3.67 -3.59 -0.97
C ALA A 31 -3.63 -4.40 0.32
N LEU A 32 -2.64 -5.29 0.47
CA LEU A 32 -2.43 -6.10 1.68
C LEU A 32 -2.15 -5.23 2.90
N VAL A 33 -1.26 -4.23 2.77
CA VAL A 33 -0.96 -3.30 3.86
C VAL A 33 -2.21 -2.46 4.19
N THR A 34 -2.93 -1.98 3.18
CA THR A 34 -4.15 -1.20 3.39
C THR A 34 -5.22 -2.01 4.13
N SER A 35 -5.41 -3.29 3.80
CA SER A 35 -6.31 -4.18 4.53
C SER A 35 -5.87 -4.37 5.98
N LEU A 36 -4.57 -4.60 6.22
CA LEU A 36 -4.05 -4.68 7.60
C LEU A 36 -4.38 -3.42 8.40
N VAL A 37 -4.23 -2.24 7.79
CA VAL A 37 -4.54 -0.98 8.47
C VAL A 37 -6.05 -0.84 8.72
N ASN A 38 -6.87 -1.06 7.71
CA ASN A 38 -8.30 -0.83 7.80
C ASN A 38 -9.02 -1.84 8.69
N ASP A 39 -8.59 -3.10 8.64
CA ASP A 39 -9.30 -4.24 9.23
C ASP A 39 -8.74 -4.62 10.61
N ILE A 40 -7.47 -4.29 10.89
CA ILE A 40 -6.83 -4.63 12.17
C ILE A 40 -6.43 -3.37 12.94
N VAL A 41 -5.68 -2.46 12.33
CA VAL A 41 -5.10 -1.31 13.05
C VAL A 41 -6.17 -0.28 13.45
N MET A 42 -7.03 0.12 12.51
CA MET A 42 -8.04 1.14 12.76
C MET A 42 -9.05 0.73 13.85
N PRO A 43 -9.64 -0.47 13.84
CA PRO A 43 -10.53 -0.92 14.92
C PRO A 43 -9.88 -0.89 16.31
N VAL A 44 -8.58 -1.17 16.39
CA VAL A 44 -7.81 -1.14 17.66
C VAL A 44 -7.55 0.30 18.13
N ILE A 45 -7.32 1.24 17.21
CA ILE A 45 -7.06 2.66 17.53
C ILE A 45 -8.34 3.43 17.83
N THR A 46 -9.48 3.02 17.27
CA THR A 46 -10.78 3.67 17.49
C THR A 46 -11.76 2.80 18.28
N PRO A 47 -11.40 2.30 19.49
CA PRO A 47 -12.28 1.40 20.25
C PRO A 47 -13.53 2.12 20.76
N PHE A 48 -13.49 3.45 20.83
CA PHE A 48 -14.60 4.32 21.23
C PHE A 48 -15.67 4.50 20.14
N ILE A 49 -15.44 4.00 18.92
CA ILE A 49 -16.42 4.06 17.83
C ILE A 49 -17.17 2.71 17.74
N PRO A 50 -18.49 2.70 17.99
CA PRO A 50 -19.27 1.46 17.97
C PRO A 50 -19.21 0.74 16.61
N GLY A 51 -19.03 -0.59 16.66
CA GLY A 51 -19.13 -1.46 15.48
C GLY A 51 -18.01 -1.30 14.45
N GLY A 52 -16.89 -0.66 14.80
CA GLY A 52 -15.77 -0.48 13.86
C GLY A 52 -16.07 0.50 12.72
N SER A 53 -17.10 1.34 12.88
CA SER A 53 -17.56 2.32 11.89
C SER A 53 -16.70 3.59 11.82
N TRP A 54 -15.39 3.44 12.03
CA TRP A 54 -14.42 4.54 12.11
C TRP A 54 -14.36 5.39 10.85
N GLN A 55 -14.65 4.80 9.67
CA GLN A 55 -14.70 5.49 8.39
C GLN A 55 -15.80 6.56 8.35
N THR A 56 -16.87 6.36 9.14
CA THR A 56 -18.03 7.25 9.20
C THR A 56 -17.95 8.29 10.30
N ALA A 57 -16.88 8.27 11.09
CA ALA A 57 -16.68 9.21 12.18
C ALA A 57 -16.67 10.64 11.64
N ALA A 58 -17.65 11.43 12.07
CA ALA A 58 -17.88 12.78 11.60
C ALA A 58 -18.17 13.73 12.76
N LEU A 59 -17.68 14.95 12.65
CA LEU A 59 -18.03 16.06 13.52
C LEU A 59 -18.92 17.02 12.74
N ALA A 60 -20.15 17.21 13.24
CA ALA A 60 -21.07 18.20 12.70
C ALA A 60 -20.89 19.52 13.45
N LEU A 61 -20.49 20.56 12.72
CA LEU A 61 -20.41 21.94 13.19
C LEU A 61 -21.42 22.77 12.40
N GLY A 62 -22.66 22.82 12.91
CA GLY A 62 -23.78 23.46 12.21
C GLY A 62 -24.06 22.79 10.85
N PRO A 63 -24.02 23.51 9.71
CA PRO A 63 -24.24 22.93 8.39
C PRO A 63 -23.04 22.13 7.85
N ILE A 64 -21.89 22.16 8.52
CA ILE A 64 -20.65 21.55 8.02
C ILE A 64 -20.45 20.20 8.71
N VAL A 65 -20.32 19.14 7.92
CA VAL A 65 -20.02 17.78 8.41
C VAL A 65 -18.60 17.40 8.00
N ILE A 66 -17.69 17.36 8.97
CA ILE A 66 -16.28 17.00 8.75
C ILE A 66 -16.11 15.51 9.08
N LYS A 67 -15.96 14.68 8.04
CA LYS A 67 -15.64 13.25 8.17
C LYS A 67 -14.16 13.06 8.48
N TRP A 68 -13.78 13.21 9.75
CA TRP A 68 -12.39 13.10 10.18
C TRP A 68 -11.89 11.64 10.21
N GLY A 69 -12.79 10.67 10.34
CA GLY A 69 -12.43 9.26 10.47
C GLY A 69 -11.73 8.68 9.24
N SER A 70 -12.24 8.98 8.04
CA SER A 70 -11.60 8.56 6.78
C SER A 70 -10.24 9.23 6.57
N PHE A 71 -10.11 10.50 6.95
CA PHE A 71 -8.84 11.22 6.87
C PHE A 71 -7.79 10.62 7.83
N LEU A 72 -8.18 10.36 9.09
CA LEU A 72 -7.29 9.73 10.07
C LEU A 72 -6.81 8.36 9.60
N GLY A 73 -7.71 7.54 9.05
CA GLY A 73 -7.35 6.25 8.46
C GLY A 73 -6.36 6.39 7.30
N ALA A 74 -6.55 7.37 6.42
CA ALA A 74 -5.61 7.63 5.33
C ALA A 74 -4.22 8.05 5.83
N VAL A 75 -4.15 8.90 6.86
CA VAL A 75 -2.88 9.32 7.48
C VAL A 75 -2.16 8.10 8.09
N ILE A 76 -2.87 7.26 8.84
CA ILE A 76 -2.29 6.06 9.45
C ILE A 76 -1.82 5.08 8.37
N ASN A 77 -2.63 4.85 7.33
CA ASN A 77 -2.24 3.98 6.21
C ASN A 77 -0.97 4.49 5.51
N PHE A 78 -0.87 5.79 5.26
CA PHE A 78 0.32 6.39 4.68
C PHE A 78 1.56 6.17 5.54
N VAL A 79 1.47 6.40 6.85
CA VAL A 79 2.60 6.19 7.79
C VAL A 79 3.03 4.72 7.80
N ILE A 80 2.09 3.78 7.79
CA ILE A 80 2.40 2.34 7.81
C ILE A 80 3.02 1.90 6.49
N ILE A 81 2.47 2.30 5.34
CA ILE A 81 3.06 2.00 4.03
C ILE A 81 4.48 2.58 3.95
N ALA A 82 4.69 3.83 4.37
CA ALA A 82 6.00 4.46 4.38
C ALA A 82 6.99 3.69 5.26
N LEU A 83 6.56 3.21 6.43
CA LEU A 83 7.38 2.42 7.35
C LEU A 83 7.74 1.06 6.74
N VAL A 84 6.78 0.37 6.11
CA VAL A 84 7.01 -0.90 5.41
C VAL A 84 8.01 -0.74 4.26
N VAL A 85 7.80 0.26 3.40
CA VAL A 85 8.73 0.56 2.29
C VAL A 85 10.12 0.92 2.82
N PHE A 86 10.21 1.71 3.90
CA PHE A 86 11.47 2.02 4.55
C PHE A 86 12.18 0.77 5.10
N MET A 87 11.45 -0.16 5.73
CA MET A 87 12.02 -1.42 6.21
C MET A 87 12.56 -2.28 5.08
N ILE A 88 11.80 -2.42 3.98
CA ILE A 88 12.24 -3.15 2.80
C ILE A 88 13.50 -2.52 2.21
N ALA A 89 13.50 -1.20 2.01
CA ALA A 89 14.68 -0.48 1.52
C ALA A 89 15.90 -0.66 2.45
N LYS A 90 15.68 -0.62 3.77
CA LYS A 90 16.74 -0.85 4.76
C LYS A 90 17.29 -2.28 4.72
N MET A 91 16.45 -3.29 4.49
CA MET A 91 16.89 -4.68 4.35
C MET A 91 17.78 -4.85 3.11
N VAL A 92 17.34 -4.33 1.96
CA VAL A 92 18.09 -4.41 0.70
C VAL A 92 19.44 -3.69 0.82
N LEU A 93 19.47 -2.47 1.38
CA LEU A 93 20.71 -1.70 1.59
C LEU A 93 21.65 -2.34 2.63
N LYS A 94 21.11 -3.16 3.55
CA LYS A 94 21.93 -3.89 4.52
C LYS A 94 22.68 -5.04 3.84
N GLU A 95 22.07 -5.72 2.89
CA GLU A 95 22.71 -6.82 2.15
C GLU A 95 23.90 -6.33 1.30
N GLU A 96 23.83 -5.15 0.68
CA GLU A 96 24.97 -4.55 -0.03
C GLU A 96 26.20 -4.32 0.87
N LYS A 97 25.98 -4.05 2.17
CA LYS A 97 27.08 -3.84 3.13
C LYS A 97 27.64 -5.16 3.68
N VAL A 98 26.93 -6.27 3.51
CA VAL A 98 27.34 -7.60 3.99
C VAL A 98 28.14 -8.37 2.92
N GLY A 99 27.91 -8.11 1.63
CA GLY A 99 28.67 -8.70 0.52
C GLY A 99 30.07 -8.11 0.26
N LYS A 100 30.52 -7.14 1.07
CA LYS A 100 31.85 -6.49 0.95
C LYS A 100 32.83 -6.85 2.07
N LYS A 101 32.75 -8.07 2.59
CA LYS A 101 33.81 -8.67 3.40
C LYS A 101 34.22 -10.02 2.83
#